data_AF-A0A9D7AT72-F1
#
_entry.id   AF-A0A9D7AT72-F1
#
_cell.length_a   1.000
_cell.length_b   1.000
_cell.length_c   1.000
_cell.angle_alpha   90.00
_cell.angle_beta   90.00
_cell.angle_gamma   90.00
#
_symmetry.space_group_name_H-M   'P 1'
#
loop_
_entity.id
_entity.type
_entity.pdbx_description
1 polymer ?
#
loop_
_entity_poly.entity_id
_entity_poly.type
_entity_poly.pdbx_seq_one_letter_code
_entity_poly.pdbx_strand_id
1 'polypeptide(L)'
;MLKTATGLVIESYLVASSTNLSINGAILTVRPTAPLVGETSYRVEFSASSVVDLAGNGFLRSTDYNFTTRATGQTLVGTPQADALLGGNGPDTISGGAGDDVSAGAAGNDLIDGGAGLDAARYNGSRSHFTLTKTSMGFTLTDTVGSEGVDTLASIERLHFTDSNLALDLDGHAGQTAKLLGAVLGVTAVDNKQYVGIGLSLLDAGMSYEQLAGFAITGVAGSSHVAVVSLLWTNLFGSAPTPAQAAPVVALLDGGLSVGALTVLAADYEVNTEHIKLVGLALTGLEYSL
;
A
#
# COMPACT_ATOMS: atom_id res chain seq x y z
N MET A 1 28.65 -33.45 4.04
CA MET A 1 28.95 -32.53 2.91
C MET A 1 27.69 -31.78 2.55
N LEU A 2 27.78 -30.47 2.32
CA LEU A 2 26.71 -29.70 1.70
C LEU A 2 26.89 -29.77 0.18
N LYS A 3 25.82 -30.14 -0.53
CA LYS A 3 25.83 -30.32 -1.99
C LYS A 3 24.64 -29.62 -2.64
N THR A 4 24.77 -29.26 -3.92
CA THR A 4 23.63 -28.89 -4.76
C THR A 4 22.72 -30.10 -5.02
N ALA A 5 21.51 -29.88 -5.54
CA ALA A 5 20.63 -30.96 -6.00
C ALA A 5 21.31 -31.90 -7.03
N THR A 6 22.15 -31.37 -7.91
CA THR A 6 22.92 -32.14 -8.91
C THR A 6 24.09 -32.92 -8.32
N GLY A 7 24.42 -32.71 -7.04
CA GLY A 7 25.51 -33.43 -6.34
C GLY A 7 26.87 -32.77 -6.37
N LEU A 8 26.97 -31.54 -6.88
CA LEU A 8 28.17 -30.74 -6.75
C LEU A 8 28.39 -30.42 -5.26
N VAL A 9 29.60 -30.69 -4.75
CA VAL A 9 29.98 -30.34 -3.38
C VAL A 9 30.20 -28.84 -3.29
N ILE A 10 29.45 -28.19 -2.41
CA ILE A 10 29.59 -26.77 -2.09
C ILE A 10 30.61 -26.61 -0.96
N GLU A 11 30.42 -27.38 0.11
CA GLU A 11 31.30 -27.33 1.26
C GLU A 11 31.36 -28.68 1.97
N SER A 12 32.54 -29.03 2.47
CA SER A 12 32.79 -30.24 3.24
C SER A 12 33.15 -29.88 4.67
N TYR A 13 32.52 -30.55 5.61
CA TYR A 13 32.71 -30.27 7.03
C TYR A 13 33.25 -31.52 7.72
N LEU A 14 34.43 -31.41 8.32
CA LEU A 14 35.00 -32.45 9.16
C LEU A 14 34.44 -32.33 10.57
N VAL A 15 33.70 -33.34 11.04
CA VAL A 15 33.04 -33.32 12.36
C VAL A 15 34.02 -33.06 13.50
N ALA A 16 35.24 -33.61 13.41
CA ALA A 16 36.25 -33.51 14.47
C ALA A 16 36.89 -32.12 14.63
N SER A 17 36.80 -31.25 13.61
CA SER A 17 37.60 -30.02 13.56
C SER A 17 36.85 -28.79 13.03
N SER A 18 35.63 -28.95 12.51
CA SER A 18 34.88 -27.84 11.93
C SER A 18 34.24 -26.97 13.02
N THR A 19 34.53 -25.68 13.00
CA THR A 19 33.81 -24.67 13.81
C THR A 19 32.44 -24.31 13.21
N ASN A 20 32.19 -24.73 11.98
CA ASN A 20 30.95 -24.49 11.22
C ASN A 20 29.92 -25.60 11.43
N LEU A 21 30.19 -26.55 12.33
CA LEU A 21 29.27 -27.58 12.77
C LEU A 21 29.08 -27.50 14.28
N SER A 22 27.84 -27.59 14.75
CA SER A 22 27.54 -27.75 16.17
C SER A 22 26.35 -28.67 16.38
N ILE A 23 26.39 -29.48 17.44
CA ILE A 23 25.27 -30.31 17.87
C ILE A 23 24.83 -29.82 19.25
N ASN A 24 23.54 -29.50 19.39
CA ASN A 24 22.93 -29.16 20.67
C ASN A 24 21.63 -29.96 20.85
N GLY A 25 21.67 -30.95 21.74
CA GLY A 25 20.57 -31.92 21.89
C GLY A 25 20.30 -32.65 20.58
N ALA A 26 19.07 -32.50 20.07
CA ALA A 26 18.63 -33.12 18.82
C ALA A 26 18.91 -32.27 17.56
N ILE A 27 19.55 -31.10 17.70
CA ILE A 27 19.75 -30.16 16.59
C ILE A 27 21.20 -30.20 16.13
N LEU A 28 21.42 -30.60 14.88
CA LEU A 28 22.66 -30.34 14.14
C LEU A 28 22.53 -28.99 13.42
N THR A 29 23.43 -28.06 13.69
CA THR A 29 23.57 -26.82 12.94
C THR A 29 24.76 -26.92 11.99
N VAL A 30 24.52 -26.67 10.71
CA VAL A 30 25.54 -26.52 9.67
C VAL A 30 25.58 -25.05 9.28
N ARG A 31 26.76 -24.42 9.32
CA ARG A 31 26.97 -23.00 9.00
C ARG A 31 27.87 -22.85 7.77
N PRO A 32 27.31 -22.79 6.56
CA PRO A 32 28.09 -22.56 5.36
C PRO A 32 28.89 -21.27 5.45
N THR A 33 30.08 -21.27 4.85
CA THR A 33 30.99 -20.11 4.83
C THR A 33 30.48 -18.95 3.98
N ALA A 34 29.57 -19.23 3.04
CA ALA A 34 28.89 -18.24 2.21
C ALA A 34 27.36 -18.43 2.26
N PRO A 35 26.57 -17.37 2.05
CA PRO A 35 25.13 -17.49 1.87
C PRO A 35 24.79 -18.46 0.74
N LEU A 36 23.80 -19.31 0.97
CA LEU A 36 23.27 -20.19 -0.06
C LEU A 36 22.35 -19.38 -0.98
N VAL A 37 22.43 -19.65 -2.29
CA VAL A 37 21.54 -19.04 -3.29
C VAL A 37 20.09 -19.39 -2.94
N GLY A 38 19.17 -18.41 -3.05
CA GLY A 38 17.74 -18.60 -2.82
C GLY A 38 17.09 -19.52 -3.86
N GLU A 39 15.90 -20.04 -3.54
CA GLU A 39 15.11 -20.94 -4.41
C GLU A 39 15.89 -22.15 -4.94
N THR A 40 16.98 -22.53 -4.28
CA THR A 40 17.90 -23.55 -4.77
C THR A 40 17.81 -24.77 -3.87
N SER A 41 17.65 -25.94 -4.48
CA SER A 41 17.64 -27.21 -3.76
C SER A 41 19.07 -27.66 -3.44
N TYR A 42 19.27 -28.02 -2.18
CA TYR A 42 20.52 -28.51 -1.62
C TYR A 42 20.28 -29.80 -0.84
N ARG A 43 21.39 -30.47 -0.51
CA ARG A 43 21.36 -31.58 0.44
C ARG A 43 22.57 -31.59 1.35
N VAL A 44 22.35 -31.99 2.59
CA VAL A 44 23.42 -32.38 3.52
C VAL A 44 23.56 -33.88 3.45
N GLU A 45 24.67 -34.35 2.89
CA GLU A 45 25.04 -35.76 2.84
C GLU A 45 25.91 -36.12 4.06
N PHE A 46 25.47 -37.10 4.84
CA PHE A 46 26.27 -37.77 5.87
C PHE A 46 26.97 -38.96 5.23
N SER A 47 28.29 -38.87 5.06
CA SER A 47 29.07 -39.99 4.53
C SER A 47 29.05 -41.19 5.49
N ALA A 48 29.29 -42.38 4.96
CA ALA A 48 29.44 -43.58 5.79
C ALA A 48 30.46 -43.33 6.92
N SER A 49 30.13 -43.83 8.11
CA SER A 49 30.89 -43.69 9.36
C SER A 49 31.03 -42.26 9.91
N SER A 50 30.37 -41.25 9.32
CA SER A 50 30.34 -39.88 9.88
C SER A 50 29.45 -39.74 11.12
N VAL A 51 28.56 -40.71 11.36
CA VAL A 51 27.75 -40.84 12.56
C VAL A 51 28.15 -42.15 13.24
N VAL A 52 28.39 -42.08 14.55
CA VAL A 52 28.73 -43.24 15.38
C VAL A 52 27.70 -43.41 16.49
N ASP A 53 27.43 -44.66 16.89
CA ASP A 53 26.66 -44.93 18.10
C ASP A 53 27.49 -44.72 19.38
N LEU A 54 26.88 -44.93 20.55
CA LEU A 54 27.55 -44.81 21.86
C LEU A 54 28.69 -45.81 22.06
N ALA A 55 28.72 -46.90 21.30
CA ALA A 55 29.79 -47.90 21.31
C ALA A 55 30.87 -47.61 20.26
N GLY A 56 30.75 -46.51 19.50
CA GLY A 56 31.68 -46.12 18.45
C GLY A 56 31.47 -46.82 17.11
N ASN A 57 30.38 -47.58 16.93
CA ASN A 57 30.09 -48.23 15.65
C ASN A 57 29.61 -47.20 14.64
N GLY A 58 30.30 -47.10 13.51
CA GLY A 58 29.96 -46.19 12.43
C GLY A 58 28.74 -46.65 11.63
N PHE A 59 27.86 -45.70 11.31
CA PHE A 59 26.73 -45.94 10.42
C PHE A 59 27.21 -46.25 8.99
N LEU A 60 26.87 -47.42 8.44
CA LEU A 60 27.50 -47.95 7.22
C LEU A 60 27.00 -47.33 5.90
N ARG A 61 25.93 -46.54 5.92
CA ARG A 61 25.30 -46.00 4.71
C ARG A 61 25.48 -44.49 4.63
N SER A 62 25.45 -43.97 3.42
CA SER A 62 25.24 -42.53 3.20
C SER A 62 23.76 -42.21 3.36
N THR A 63 23.45 -41.11 4.04
CA THR A 63 22.09 -40.56 4.12
C THR A 63 22.08 -39.09 3.77
N ASP A 64 21.02 -38.66 3.09
CA ASP A 64 20.86 -37.28 2.64
C ASP A 64 19.71 -36.62 3.42
N TYR A 65 19.94 -35.36 3.80
CA TYR A 65 18.90 -34.44 4.23
C TYR A 65 18.73 -33.36 3.15
N ASN A 66 17.64 -33.43 2.39
CA ASN A 66 17.34 -32.50 1.31
C ASN A 66 16.58 -31.29 1.84
N PHE A 67 16.90 -30.10 1.34
CA PHE A 67 16.19 -28.86 1.65
C PHE A 67 16.25 -27.90 0.45
N THR A 68 15.34 -26.94 0.39
CA THR A 68 15.35 -25.85 -0.60
C THR A 68 15.39 -24.53 0.15
N THR A 69 16.28 -23.62 -0.25
CA THR A 69 16.33 -22.27 0.31
C THR A 69 15.10 -21.47 -0.12
N ARG A 70 14.65 -20.53 0.72
CA ARG A 70 13.61 -19.57 0.32
C ARG A 70 14.17 -18.62 -0.75
N ALA A 71 13.28 -17.94 -1.48
CA ALA A 71 13.69 -16.91 -2.42
C ALA A 71 14.47 -15.77 -1.73
N THR A 72 15.45 -15.23 -2.44
CA THR A 72 16.22 -14.05 -2.00
C THR A 72 15.51 -12.81 -2.48
N GLY A 73 15.22 -11.89 -1.56
CA GLY A 73 14.74 -10.56 -1.88
C GLY A 73 15.68 -9.78 -2.80
N GLN A 74 15.08 -8.86 -3.53
CA GLN A 74 15.70 -7.91 -4.44
C GLN A 74 15.77 -6.52 -3.80
N THR A 75 16.69 -5.70 -4.28
CA THR A 75 16.71 -4.26 -4.02
C THR A 75 16.52 -3.55 -5.34
N LEU A 76 15.39 -2.87 -5.48
CA LEU A 76 15.01 -2.11 -6.67
C LEU A 76 15.03 -0.62 -6.32
N VAL A 77 15.69 0.16 -7.17
CA VAL A 77 15.76 1.62 -7.06
C VAL A 77 15.38 2.19 -8.41
N GLY A 78 14.29 2.93 -8.46
CA GLY A 78 13.84 3.64 -9.64
C GLY A 78 14.64 4.93 -9.89
N THR A 79 14.06 5.79 -10.69
CA THR A 79 14.65 6.98 -11.27
C THR A 79 13.86 8.21 -10.85
N PRO A 80 14.22 9.42 -11.34
CA PRO A 80 13.36 10.60 -11.19
C PRO A 80 12.23 10.68 -12.23
N GLN A 81 11.89 9.58 -12.91
CA GLN A 81 10.82 9.48 -13.91
C GLN A 81 9.83 8.41 -13.46
N ALA A 82 8.64 8.38 -14.06
CA ALA A 82 7.67 7.31 -13.82
C ALA A 82 8.25 5.93 -14.20
N ASP A 83 8.37 5.06 -13.20
CA ASP A 83 8.91 3.72 -13.30
C ASP A 83 7.85 2.63 -13.06
N ALA A 84 8.13 1.45 -13.61
CA ALA A 84 7.37 0.23 -13.34
C ALA A 84 8.31 -0.78 -12.65
N LEU A 85 8.17 -0.93 -11.34
CA LEU A 85 9.05 -1.72 -10.48
C LEU A 85 8.37 -3.03 -10.09
N LEU A 86 8.94 -4.16 -10.50
CA LEU A 86 8.42 -5.49 -10.20
C LEU A 86 9.40 -6.26 -9.33
N GLY A 87 8.98 -6.53 -8.09
CA GLY A 87 9.60 -7.45 -7.16
C GLY A 87 9.57 -8.90 -7.64
N GLY A 88 10.12 -9.78 -6.83
CA GLY A 88 10.29 -11.19 -7.12
C GLY A 88 9.55 -12.04 -6.10
N ASN A 89 9.97 -13.29 -6.00
CA ASN A 89 9.62 -14.07 -4.83
C ASN A 89 10.63 -13.71 -3.72
N GLY A 90 10.16 -13.59 -2.49
CA GLY A 90 10.97 -13.24 -1.32
C GLY A 90 10.77 -11.79 -0.88
N PRO A 91 11.34 -11.42 0.29
CA PRO A 91 11.15 -10.09 0.87
C PRO A 91 11.99 -9.04 0.14
N ASP A 92 11.36 -8.20 -0.67
CA ASP A 92 12.00 -7.19 -1.49
C ASP A 92 12.10 -5.81 -0.80
N THR A 93 13.01 -4.97 -1.29
CA THR A 93 13.06 -3.55 -0.97
C THR A 93 12.97 -2.75 -2.25
N ILE A 94 11.92 -1.96 -2.40
CA ILE A 94 11.58 -1.19 -3.60
C ILE A 94 11.54 0.28 -3.22
N SER A 95 12.31 1.10 -3.93
CA SER A 95 12.26 2.57 -3.84
C SER A 95 11.95 3.13 -5.22
N GLY A 96 10.83 3.83 -5.36
CA GLY A 96 10.38 4.47 -6.60
C GLY A 96 11.29 5.62 -7.00
N GLY A 97 11.36 6.62 -6.12
CA GLY A 97 12.25 7.77 -6.33
C GLY A 97 11.44 9.03 -6.51
N ALA A 98 11.46 9.61 -7.71
CA ALA A 98 10.56 10.71 -8.02
C ALA A 98 9.85 10.43 -9.34
N GLY A 99 8.69 11.05 -9.55
CA GLY A 99 7.80 10.67 -10.65
C GLY A 99 6.65 9.82 -10.12
N ASP A 100 5.69 9.51 -10.99
CA ASP A 100 4.51 8.74 -10.61
C ASP A 100 4.79 7.25 -10.86
N ASP A 101 5.20 6.54 -9.82
CA ASP A 101 5.70 5.18 -9.93
C ASP A 101 4.62 4.12 -9.73
N VAL A 102 4.82 2.98 -10.38
CA VAL A 102 3.98 1.79 -10.19
C VAL A 102 4.85 0.64 -9.72
N SER A 103 4.55 0.11 -8.54
CA SER A 103 5.26 -1.01 -7.94
C SER A 103 4.36 -2.24 -7.73
N ALA A 104 4.96 -3.42 -7.76
CA ALA A 104 4.37 -4.67 -7.30
C ALA A 104 5.45 -5.48 -6.56
N GLY A 105 5.29 -5.68 -5.25
CA GLY A 105 6.22 -6.49 -4.44
C GLY A 105 6.20 -7.97 -4.79
N ALA A 106 5.04 -8.45 -5.28
CA ALA A 106 4.76 -9.86 -5.53
C ALA A 106 4.73 -10.68 -4.24
N ALA A 107 5.45 -11.80 -4.15
CA ALA A 107 5.31 -12.72 -3.03
C ALA A 107 6.39 -12.48 -1.99
N GLY A 108 6.08 -11.93 -0.83
CA GLY A 108 7.14 -11.52 0.07
C GLY A 108 6.61 -10.84 1.31
N ASN A 109 7.51 -10.31 2.11
CA ASN A 109 7.14 -9.23 3.03
C ASN A 109 7.99 -8.06 2.56
N ASP A 110 7.39 -7.15 1.81
CA ASP A 110 8.15 -6.20 1.03
C ASP A 110 8.19 -4.83 1.71
N LEU A 111 9.28 -4.11 1.52
CA LEU A 111 9.37 -2.69 1.86
C LEU A 111 9.26 -1.89 0.57
N ILE A 112 8.18 -1.13 0.43
CA ILE A 112 7.90 -0.32 -0.76
C ILE A 112 7.80 1.14 -0.34
N ASP A 113 8.69 1.97 -0.88
CA ASP A 113 8.65 3.43 -0.75
C ASP A 113 8.45 4.05 -2.14
N GLY A 114 7.31 4.69 -2.38
CA GLY A 114 7.04 5.34 -3.68
C GLY A 114 7.97 6.53 -3.92
N GLY A 115 8.17 7.34 -2.87
CA GLY A 115 8.98 8.54 -2.93
C GLY A 115 8.14 9.77 -3.22
N ALA A 116 8.53 10.54 -4.24
CA ALA A 116 7.90 11.81 -4.56
C ALA A 116 7.10 11.73 -5.87
N GLY A 117 5.79 11.83 -5.77
CA GLY A 117 4.91 11.81 -6.94
C GLY A 117 3.55 11.28 -6.52
N LEU A 118 2.80 10.79 -7.50
CA LEU A 118 1.60 10.01 -7.27
C LEU A 118 1.91 8.52 -7.47
N ASP A 119 2.23 7.83 -6.39
CA ASP A 119 2.75 6.48 -6.44
C ASP A 119 1.67 5.41 -6.18
N ALA A 120 1.82 4.29 -6.87
CA ALA A 120 0.84 3.22 -6.86
C ALA A 120 1.46 1.84 -6.58
N ALA A 121 0.89 1.10 -5.63
CA ALA A 121 1.22 -0.31 -5.39
C ALA A 121 0.10 -1.23 -5.91
N ARG A 122 0.48 -2.27 -6.67
CA ARG A 122 -0.45 -3.23 -7.28
C ARG A 122 -0.40 -4.57 -6.56
N TYR A 123 -1.59 -5.14 -6.37
CA TYR A 123 -1.80 -6.40 -5.66
C TYR A 123 -2.63 -7.39 -6.48
N ASN A 124 -2.24 -8.66 -6.45
CA ASN A 124 -2.89 -9.75 -7.17
C ASN A 124 -3.96 -10.43 -6.32
N GLY A 125 -4.92 -9.64 -5.82
CA GLY A 125 -6.07 -10.15 -5.08
C GLY A 125 -7.22 -9.16 -5.06
N SER A 126 -8.38 -9.56 -4.55
CA SER A 126 -9.47 -8.62 -4.30
C SER A 126 -9.18 -7.80 -3.04
N ARG A 127 -9.73 -6.60 -2.92
CA ARG A 127 -9.55 -5.73 -1.74
C ARG A 127 -9.87 -6.46 -0.44
N SER A 128 -10.85 -7.36 -0.44
CA SER A 128 -11.26 -8.15 0.73
C SER A 128 -10.21 -9.15 1.24
N HIS A 129 -9.19 -9.47 0.44
CA HIS A 129 -8.09 -10.34 0.84
C HIS A 129 -7.07 -9.64 1.74
N PHE A 130 -7.08 -8.30 1.76
CA PHE A 130 -6.05 -7.52 2.41
C PHE A 130 -6.57 -6.77 3.63
N THR A 131 -5.72 -6.68 4.66
CA THR A 131 -5.95 -5.81 5.82
C THR A 131 -4.95 -4.67 5.78
N LEU A 132 -5.45 -3.43 5.76
CA LEU A 132 -4.64 -2.22 5.84
C LEU A 132 -4.52 -1.78 7.30
N THR A 133 -3.31 -1.42 7.73
CA THR A 133 -3.07 -0.84 9.06
C THR A 133 -2.18 0.38 8.94
N LYS A 134 -2.59 1.52 9.50
CA LYS A 134 -1.77 2.74 9.53
C LYS A 134 -0.58 2.56 10.49
N THR A 135 0.59 3.00 10.06
CA THR A 135 1.81 3.02 10.89
C THR A 135 2.46 4.41 10.88
N SER A 136 3.53 4.60 11.65
CA SER A 136 4.32 5.84 11.64
C SER A 136 5.09 6.05 10.34
N MET A 137 5.28 5.00 9.54
CA MET A 137 6.02 5.05 8.26
C MET A 137 5.09 5.13 7.04
N GLY A 138 3.77 5.11 7.24
CA GLY A 138 2.79 5.00 6.17
C GLY A 138 1.75 3.96 6.54
N PHE A 139 1.75 2.82 5.85
CA PHE A 139 0.81 1.72 6.09
C PHE A 139 1.53 0.37 6.05
N THR A 140 0.90 -0.64 6.65
CA THR A 140 1.18 -2.04 6.34
C THR A 140 -0.03 -2.66 5.67
N LEU A 141 0.19 -3.43 4.61
CA LEU A 141 -0.84 -4.19 3.92
C LEU A 141 -0.57 -5.68 4.11
N THR A 142 -1.50 -6.38 4.73
CA THR A 142 -1.39 -7.82 5.00
C THR A 142 -2.32 -8.59 4.09
N ASP A 143 -1.78 -9.41 3.20
CA ASP A 143 -2.52 -10.47 2.50
C ASP A 143 -2.90 -11.57 3.49
N THR A 144 -4.20 -11.80 3.66
CA THR A 144 -4.76 -12.74 4.64
C THR A 144 -5.09 -14.10 4.05
N VAL A 145 -5.00 -14.27 2.73
CA VAL A 145 -5.41 -15.50 2.05
C VAL A 145 -4.40 -16.02 1.02
N GLY A 146 -3.53 -15.15 0.50
CA GLY A 146 -2.57 -15.47 -0.55
C GLY A 146 -1.13 -15.53 -0.03
N SER A 147 -0.19 -15.24 -0.94
CA SER A 147 1.25 -15.34 -0.73
C SER A 147 1.97 -14.00 -0.87
N GLU A 148 1.25 -12.90 -1.05
CA GLU A 148 1.84 -11.55 -1.12
C GLU A 148 2.27 -11.03 0.27
N GLY A 149 1.94 -11.76 1.33
CA GLY A 149 2.49 -11.59 2.68
C GLY A 149 2.16 -10.26 3.34
N VAL A 150 3.13 -9.65 4.02
CA VAL A 150 2.95 -8.40 4.79
C VAL A 150 3.90 -7.33 4.31
N ASP A 151 3.35 -6.34 3.61
CA ASP A 151 4.13 -5.24 3.05
C ASP A 151 4.10 -4.02 3.94
N THR A 152 5.21 -3.28 3.94
CA THR A 152 5.33 -1.94 4.51
C THR A 152 5.35 -0.93 3.37
N LEU A 153 4.38 -0.02 3.37
CA LEU A 153 4.16 0.98 2.34
C LEU A 153 4.45 2.36 2.90
N ALA A 154 5.46 3.03 2.35
CA ALA A 154 5.80 4.42 2.61
C ALA A 154 5.55 5.24 1.34
N SER A 155 5.05 6.47 1.48
CA SER A 155 4.86 7.39 0.35
C SER A 155 4.13 6.73 -0.83
N ILE A 156 3.03 6.01 -0.54
CA ILE A 156 2.16 5.41 -1.54
C ILE A 156 0.78 6.05 -1.43
N GLU A 157 0.29 6.61 -2.53
CA GLU A 157 -0.98 7.31 -2.60
C GLU A 157 -2.11 6.40 -3.09
N ARG A 158 -1.79 5.37 -3.89
CA ARG A 158 -2.80 4.50 -4.53
C ARG A 158 -2.48 3.02 -4.31
N LEU A 159 -3.48 2.24 -3.89
CA LEU A 159 -3.44 0.78 -3.93
C LEU A 159 -4.41 0.27 -4.97
N HIS A 160 -3.94 -0.61 -5.84
CA HIS A 160 -4.75 -1.24 -6.88
C HIS A 160 -4.95 -2.72 -6.57
N PHE A 161 -6.21 -3.11 -6.43
CA PHE A 161 -6.65 -4.51 -6.31
C PHE A 161 -7.37 -4.92 -7.58
N THR A 162 -7.73 -6.20 -7.68
CA THR A 162 -8.38 -6.73 -8.88
C THR A 162 -9.84 -6.31 -9.05
N ASP A 163 -10.50 -5.86 -7.97
CA ASP A 163 -11.93 -5.53 -7.93
C ASP A 163 -12.24 -4.10 -7.46
N SER A 164 -11.31 -3.44 -6.76
CA SER A 164 -11.44 -2.06 -6.32
C SER A 164 -10.07 -1.43 -6.07
N ASN A 165 -10.04 -0.13 -5.75
CA ASN A 165 -8.82 0.59 -5.46
C ASN A 165 -8.97 1.38 -4.16
N LEU A 166 -7.85 1.79 -3.58
CA LEU A 166 -7.82 2.59 -2.38
C LEU A 166 -6.89 3.80 -2.55
N ALA A 167 -7.36 4.98 -2.16
CA ALA A 167 -6.56 6.19 -2.12
C ALA A 167 -6.17 6.50 -0.65
N LEU A 168 -4.89 6.81 -0.42
CA LEU A 168 -4.29 6.91 0.92
C LEU A 168 -3.91 8.34 1.31
N ASP A 169 -3.86 9.26 0.36
CA ASP A 169 -3.51 10.67 0.52
C ASP A 169 -4.68 11.51 1.03
N LEU A 170 -5.14 11.23 2.25
CA LEU A 170 -6.24 11.99 2.86
C LEU A 170 -5.87 13.44 3.24
N ASP A 171 -4.58 13.77 3.22
CA ASP A 171 -4.10 15.16 3.28
C ASP A 171 -3.96 15.80 1.87
N GLY A 172 -4.15 15.01 0.81
CA GLY A 172 -4.03 15.35 -0.60
C GLY A 172 -5.34 15.16 -1.39
N HIS A 173 -5.25 14.55 -2.58
CA HIS A 173 -6.36 14.46 -3.54
C HIS A 173 -7.52 13.59 -3.04
N ALA A 174 -7.25 12.51 -2.30
CA ALA A 174 -8.32 11.72 -1.68
C ALA A 174 -9.11 12.53 -0.65
N GLY A 175 -8.42 13.29 0.20
CA GLY A 175 -9.06 14.16 1.19
C GLY A 175 -9.89 15.26 0.54
N GLN A 176 -9.33 15.92 -0.47
CA GLN A 176 -10.02 16.93 -1.27
C GLN A 176 -11.29 16.36 -1.91
N THR A 177 -11.20 15.18 -2.53
CA THR A 177 -12.33 14.48 -3.14
C THR A 177 -13.41 14.16 -2.11
N ALA A 178 -13.06 13.52 -0.98
CA ALA A 178 -14.02 13.18 0.06
C ALA A 178 -14.74 14.41 0.63
N LYS A 179 -14.00 15.50 0.89
CA LYS A 179 -14.54 16.77 1.38
C LYS A 179 -15.53 17.39 0.40
N LEU A 180 -15.23 17.40 -0.90
CA LEU A 180 -16.15 17.92 -1.91
C LEU A 180 -17.39 17.06 -2.07
N LEU A 181 -17.26 15.75 -2.05
CA LEU A 181 -18.41 14.84 -2.10
C LEU A 181 -19.35 15.11 -0.91
N GLY A 182 -18.81 15.21 0.30
CA GLY A 182 -19.57 15.55 1.50
C GLY A 182 -20.32 16.89 1.38
N ALA A 183 -19.61 17.95 0.97
CA ALA A 183 -20.18 19.29 0.92
C ALA A 183 -21.17 19.48 -0.24
N VAL A 184 -20.95 18.87 -1.40
CA VAL A 184 -21.74 19.09 -2.62
C VAL A 184 -22.84 18.06 -2.79
N LEU A 185 -22.55 16.78 -2.54
CA LEU A 185 -23.46 15.67 -2.80
C LEU A 185 -24.01 15.02 -1.51
N GLY A 186 -23.55 15.48 -0.35
CA GLY A 186 -23.91 14.94 0.94
C GLY A 186 -22.99 13.80 1.40
N VAL A 187 -23.04 13.50 2.69
CA VAL A 187 -22.07 12.63 3.38
C VAL A 187 -22.01 11.20 2.82
N THR A 188 -23.12 10.67 2.32
CA THR A 188 -23.19 9.32 1.75
C THR A 188 -22.53 9.21 0.39
N ALA A 189 -22.27 10.34 -0.29
CA ALA A 189 -21.60 10.35 -1.58
C ALA A 189 -20.13 9.92 -1.48
N VAL A 190 -19.53 9.99 -0.29
CA VAL A 190 -18.16 9.53 -0.02
C VAL A 190 -18.03 8.00 -0.19
N ASP A 191 -19.12 7.25 0.00
CA ASP A 191 -19.17 5.80 -0.22
C ASP A 191 -19.40 5.43 -1.71
N ASN A 192 -19.68 6.42 -2.57
CA ASN A 192 -19.87 6.18 -3.99
C ASN A 192 -18.53 6.11 -4.72
N LYS A 193 -18.03 4.88 -4.90
CA LYS A 193 -16.74 4.57 -5.52
C LYS A 193 -16.53 5.21 -6.89
N GLN A 194 -17.58 5.38 -7.70
CA GLN A 194 -17.48 6.03 -9.01
C GLN A 194 -17.30 7.54 -8.88
N TYR A 195 -18.02 8.18 -7.96
CA TYR A 195 -17.85 9.62 -7.73
C TYR A 195 -16.49 9.95 -7.12
N VAL A 196 -16.01 9.10 -6.21
CA VAL A 196 -14.64 9.18 -5.71
C VAL A 196 -13.65 9.04 -6.87
N GLY A 197 -13.80 8.01 -7.72
CA GLY A 197 -12.91 7.80 -8.87
C GLY A 197 -12.87 8.98 -9.83
N ILE A 198 -14.02 9.60 -10.11
CA ILE A 198 -14.09 10.82 -10.94
C ILE A 198 -13.32 11.97 -10.29
N GLY A 199 -13.57 12.24 -9.01
CA GLY A 199 -12.89 13.32 -8.28
C GLY A 199 -11.38 13.15 -8.26
N LEU A 200 -10.90 11.95 -7.91
CA LEU A 200 -9.49 11.57 -7.94
C LEU A 200 -8.90 11.74 -9.35
N SER A 201 -9.55 11.19 -10.39
CA SER A 201 -9.03 11.25 -11.76
C SER A 201 -8.83 12.67 -12.26
N LEU A 202 -9.67 13.62 -11.84
CA LEU A 202 -9.57 15.02 -12.24
C LEU A 202 -8.43 15.73 -11.50
N LEU A 203 -8.31 15.51 -10.18
CA LEU A 203 -7.22 16.09 -9.39
C LEU A 203 -5.86 15.51 -9.79
N ASP A 204 -5.77 14.19 -9.96
CA ASP A 204 -4.57 13.48 -10.40
C ASP A 204 -4.16 13.92 -11.82
N ALA A 205 -5.11 14.32 -12.68
CA ALA A 205 -4.83 14.92 -13.98
C ALA A 205 -4.44 16.42 -13.93
N GLY A 206 -4.31 17.01 -12.74
CA GLY A 206 -3.85 18.38 -12.52
C GLY A 206 -4.95 19.44 -12.42
N MET A 207 -6.23 19.05 -12.32
CA MET A 207 -7.29 20.01 -11.99
C MET A 207 -7.06 20.53 -10.57
N SER A 208 -7.11 21.85 -10.37
CA SER A 208 -6.98 22.41 -9.02
C SER A 208 -8.21 22.11 -8.17
N TYR A 209 -8.02 22.14 -6.84
CA TYR A 209 -9.09 21.91 -5.88
C TYR A 209 -10.28 22.85 -6.09
N GLU A 210 -10.02 24.14 -6.34
CA GLU A 210 -11.06 25.15 -6.59
C GLU A 210 -11.79 24.91 -7.92
N GLN A 211 -11.08 24.50 -8.97
CA GLN A 211 -11.70 24.17 -10.26
C GLN A 211 -12.62 22.96 -10.14
N LEU A 212 -12.20 21.90 -9.44
CA LEU A 212 -13.04 20.73 -9.20
C LEU A 212 -14.25 21.10 -8.35
N ALA A 213 -14.06 21.92 -7.31
CA ALA A 213 -15.13 22.40 -6.46
C ALA A 213 -16.19 23.17 -7.27
N GLY A 214 -15.74 24.09 -8.13
CA GLY A 214 -16.60 24.86 -9.04
C GLY A 214 -17.33 23.98 -10.04
N PHE A 215 -16.65 22.99 -10.62
CA PHE A 215 -17.25 22.01 -11.52
C PHE A 215 -18.36 21.20 -10.84
N ALA A 216 -18.07 20.63 -9.67
CA ALA A 216 -19.00 19.81 -8.92
C ALA A 216 -20.24 20.61 -8.50
N ILE A 217 -20.07 21.78 -7.90
CA ILE A 217 -21.19 22.57 -7.39
C ILE A 217 -22.08 23.09 -8.52
N THR A 218 -21.49 23.51 -9.64
CA THR A 218 -22.26 24.01 -10.79
C THR A 218 -23.07 22.89 -11.43
N GLY A 219 -22.54 21.66 -11.45
CA GLY A 219 -23.25 20.48 -11.95
C GLY A 219 -24.50 20.11 -11.14
N VAL A 220 -24.56 20.52 -9.86
CA VAL A 220 -25.66 20.14 -8.94
C VAL A 220 -26.61 21.31 -8.66
N ALA A 221 -26.08 22.48 -8.30
CA ALA A 221 -26.85 23.67 -7.94
C ALA A 221 -27.12 24.61 -9.13
N GLY A 222 -26.45 24.42 -10.27
CA GLY A 222 -26.46 25.36 -11.38
C GLY A 222 -25.69 26.65 -11.05
N SER A 223 -26.07 27.76 -11.68
CA SER A 223 -25.37 29.05 -11.61
C SER A 223 -25.95 30.06 -10.60
N SER A 224 -26.99 29.69 -9.85
CA SER A 224 -27.63 30.59 -8.89
C SER A 224 -26.85 30.63 -7.57
N HIS A 225 -26.33 31.80 -7.18
CA HIS A 225 -25.62 31.99 -5.91
C HIS A 225 -26.48 31.59 -4.69
N VAL A 226 -27.78 31.87 -4.74
CA VAL A 226 -28.72 31.46 -3.68
C VAL A 226 -28.85 29.93 -3.63
N ALA A 227 -28.92 29.26 -4.79
CA ALA A 227 -29.00 27.80 -4.85
C ALA A 227 -27.70 27.14 -4.34
N VAL A 228 -26.55 27.68 -4.73
CA VAL A 228 -25.23 27.23 -4.26
C VAL A 228 -25.15 27.30 -2.73
N VAL A 229 -25.46 28.47 -2.14
CA VAL A 229 -25.43 28.66 -0.68
C VAL A 229 -26.42 27.72 0.00
N SER A 230 -27.64 27.59 -0.53
CA SER A 230 -28.66 26.72 0.05
C SER A 230 -28.25 25.25 0.03
N LEU A 231 -27.62 24.77 -1.06
CA LEU A 231 -27.17 23.38 -1.17
C LEU A 231 -26.06 23.08 -0.17
N LEU A 232 -24.98 23.87 -0.20
CA LEU A 232 -23.83 23.67 0.69
C LEU A 232 -24.27 23.71 2.15
N TRP A 233 -25.08 24.71 2.52
CA TRP A 233 -25.59 24.83 3.88
C TRP A 233 -26.46 23.64 4.29
N THR A 234 -27.32 23.16 3.40
CA THR A 234 -28.17 22.00 3.70
C THR A 234 -27.32 20.74 3.93
N ASN A 235 -26.28 20.51 3.13
CA ASN A 235 -25.40 19.36 3.30
C ASN A 235 -24.56 19.45 4.58
N LEU A 236 -24.09 20.66 4.94
CA LEU A 236 -23.30 20.89 6.14
C LEU A 236 -24.14 20.80 7.42
N PHE A 237 -25.36 21.36 7.43
CA PHE A 237 -26.14 21.60 8.65
C PHE A 237 -27.48 20.85 8.70
N GLY A 238 -27.80 20.06 7.67
CA GLY A 238 -29.00 19.23 7.60
C GLY A 238 -30.31 19.98 7.34
N SER A 239 -30.27 21.30 7.13
CA SER A 239 -31.45 22.13 6.83
C SER A 239 -31.07 23.35 6.01
N ALA A 240 -32.01 23.90 5.24
CA ALA A 240 -31.77 25.10 4.45
C ALA A 240 -31.54 26.33 5.35
N PRO A 241 -30.69 27.28 4.94
CA PRO A 241 -30.48 28.51 5.68
C PRO A 241 -31.73 29.38 5.65
N THR A 242 -31.96 30.14 6.72
CA THR A 242 -32.90 31.26 6.67
C THR A 242 -32.38 32.35 5.73
N PRO A 243 -33.25 33.22 5.18
CA PRO A 243 -32.81 34.33 4.32
C PRO A 243 -31.74 35.24 4.97
N ALA A 244 -31.85 35.47 6.28
CA ALA A 244 -30.89 36.27 7.03
C ALA A 244 -29.51 35.59 7.16
N GLN A 245 -29.48 34.25 7.22
CA GLN A 245 -28.24 33.48 7.25
C GLN A 245 -27.58 33.38 5.88
N ALA A 246 -28.38 33.25 4.81
CA ALA A 246 -27.85 33.13 3.45
C ALA A 246 -27.32 34.46 2.90
N ALA A 247 -27.99 35.58 3.22
CA ALA A 247 -27.70 36.88 2.60
C ALA A 247 -26.22 37.33 2.66
N PRO A 248 -25.50 37.22 3.79
CA PRO A 248 -24.09 37.60 3.84
C PRO A 248 -23.20 36.76 2.92
N VAL A 249 -23.48 35.46 2.80
CA VAL A 249 -22.68 34.55 1.98
C VAL A 249 -22.97 34.75 0.49
N VAL A 250 -24.25 34.95 0.14
CA VAL A 250 -24.65 35.30 -1.24
C VAL A 250 -23.99 36.61 -1.66
N ALA A 251 -23.94 37.61 -0.77
CA ALA A 251 -23.27 38.89 -1.05
C ALA A 251 -21.76 38.75 -1.34
N LEU A 252 -21.08 37.74 -0.79
CA LEU A 252 -19.68 37.46 -1.14
C LEU A 252 -19.54 36.98 -2.59
N LEU A 253 -20.43 36.09 -3.03
CA LEU A 253 -20.45 35.61 -4.41
C LEU A 253 -20.82 36.74 -5.39
N ASP A 254 -21.82 37.56 -5.05
CA ASP A 254 -22.20 38.75 -5.83
C ASP A 254 -21.06 39.79 -5.88
N GLY A 255 -20.24 39.83 -4.82
CA GLY A 255 -19.04 40.66 -4.71
C GLY A 255 -17.80 40.11 -5.42
N GLY A 256 -17.90 38.97 -6.10
CA GLY A 256 -16.84 38.40 -6.94
C GLY A 256 -16.06 37.23 -6.35
N LEU A 257 -16.45 36.70 -5.17
CA LEU A 257 -15.94 35.40 -4.71
C LEU A 257 -16.40 34.32 -5.70
N SER A 258 -15.49 33.45 -6.14
CA SER A 258 -15.87 32.35 -7.03
C SER A 258 -16.73 31.32 -6.28
N VAL A 259 -17.64 30.67 -6.99
CA VAL A 259 -18.42 29.54 -6.42
C VAL A 259 -17.51 28.39 -6.00
N GLY A 260 -16.41 28.15 -6.72
CA GLY A 260 -15.41 27.15 -6.37
C GLY A 260 -14.74 27.46 -5.04
N ALA A 261 -14.34 28.71 -4.81
CA ALA A 261 -13.72 29.13 -3.55
C ALA A 261 -14.69 28.99 -2.37
N LEU A 262 -15.95 29.37 -2.53
CA LEU A 262 -16.96 29.14 -1.49
C LEU A 262 -17.17 27.65 -1.22
N THR A 263 -17.23 26.82 -2.27
CA THR A 263 -17.39 25.37 -2.11
C THR A 263 -16.18 24.74 -1.43
N VAL A 264 -14.96 25.18 -1.70
CA VAL A 264 -13.76 24.76 -0.95
C VAL A 264 -13.88 25.13 0.53
N LEU A 265 -14.30 26.35 0.86
CA LEU A 265 -14.52 26.75 2.26
C LEU A 265 -15.56 25.87 2.97
N ALA A 266 -16.64 25.50 2.28
CA ALA A 266 -17.64 24.59 2.83
C ALA A 266 -17.11 23.16 2.97
N ALA A 267 -16.31 22.70 2.01
CA ALA A 267 -15.70 21.37 2.01
C ALA A 267 -14.67 21.19 3.13
N ASP A 268 -13.88 22.24 3.41
CA ASP A 268 -12.88 22.27 4.48
C ASP A 268 -13.47 22.63 5.85
N TYR A 269 -14.77 22.94 5.92
CA TYR A 269 -15.41 23.29 7.17
C TYR A 269 -15.43 22.08 8.12
N GLU A 270 -15.09 22.29 9.40
CA GLU A 270 -14.89 21.22 10.39
C GLU A 270 -16.08 20.26 10.46
N VAL A 271 -17.29 20.81 10.48
CA VAL A 271 -18.54 20.03 10.48
C VAL A 271 -18.63 19.05 9.30
N ASN A 272 -18.18 19.46 8.10
CA ASN A 272 -18.15 18.57 6.94
C ASN A 272 -17.13 17.45 7.14
N THR A 273 -15.91 17.78 7.60
CA THR A 273 -14.84 16.79 7.82
C THR A 273 -15.21 15.77 8.90
N GLU A 274 -15.94 16.18 9.93
CA GLU A 274 -16.49 15.29 10.96
C GLU A 274 -17.59 14.39 10.40
N HIS A 275 -18.53 14.97 9.64
CA HIS A 275 -19.65 14.25 9.06
C HIS A 275 -19.21 13.15 8.08
N ILE A 276 -18.20 13.41 7.27
CA ILE A 276 -17.60 12.40 6.37
C ILE A 276 -16.61 11.47 7.09
N LYS A 277 -16.35 11.70 8.39
CA LYS A 277 -15.41 10.92 9.20
C LYS A 277 -14.01 10.87 8.59
N LEU A 278 -13.51 12.02 8.16
CA LEU A 278 -12.23 12.13 7.44
C LEU A 278 -11.06 11.48 8.21
N VAL A 279 -11.04 11.64 9.54
CA VAL A 279 -10.04 10.99 10.42
C VAL A 279 -10.12 9.46 10.33
N GLY A 280 -11.32 8.89 10.23
CA GLY A 280 -11.50 7.45 10.02
C GLY A 280 -11.00 7.01 8.65
N LEU A 281 -11.31 7.77 7.61
CA LEU A 281 -10.81 7.51 6.26
C LEU A 281 -9.29 7.57 6.18
N ALA A 282 -8.62 8.44 6.95
CA ALA A 282 -7.16 8.49 7.01
C ALA A 282 -6.52 7.20 7.56
N LEU A 283 -7.29 6.37 8.28
CA LEU A 283 -6.85 5.07 8.78
C LEU A 283 -7.18 3.92 7.81
N THR A 284 -8.26 4.04 7.05
CA THR A 284 -8.79 2.95 6.21
C THR A 284 -8.56 3.14 4.71
N GLY A 285 -8.15 4.34 4.30
CA GLY A 285 -8.16 4.81 2.91
C GLY A 285 -9.56 5.15 2.41
N LEU A 286 -9.61 5.79 1.24
CA LEU A 286 -10.84 6.13 0.51
C LEU A 286 -10.98 5.19 -0.71
N GLU A 287 -12.02 4.36 -0.71
CA GLU A 287 -12.21 3.32 -1.73
C GLU A 287 -12.82 3.91 -3.02
N TYR A 288 -12.33 3.47 -4.18
CA TYR A 288 -12.78 3.99 -5.47
C TYR A 288 -12.76 2.95 -6.60
N SER A 289 -13.43 3.30 -7.70
CA SER A 289 -13.48 2.56 -8.97
C SER A 289 -13.37 3.53 -10.14
N LEU A 290 -12.64 3.15 -11.19
CA LEU A 290 -12.56 3.86 -12.47
C LEU A 290 -13.36 3.13 -13.54
#